data_AF-A0A2R9AM39-F1
#
_entry.id   AF-A0A2R9AM39-F1
#
_cell.length_a   1.000
_cell.length_b   1.000
_cell.length_c   1.000
_cell.angle_alpha   90.00
_cell.angle_beta   90.00
_cell.angle_gamma   90.00
#
_symmetry.space_group_name_H-M   'P 1'
#
loop_
_entity.id
_entity.type
_entity.pdbx_description
1 polymer ?
#
loop_
_entity_poly.entity_id
_entity_poly.type
_entity_poly.pdbx_seq_one_letter_code
_entity_poly.pdbx_strand_id
1 'polypeptide(L)'
;MAESVHTWQDHGYLATYTKKNGSFANLRIYPHGLVLLDLQSYDGDVQGKEEIDSILNKVEERMKELSQDSTGWVKRLPPIVRGGAIDRYWLTADGRLVEYDIDEVQFGNILILSGDVNLAESDLAYTRAIMGSGEEDYTGKDVLILGGGDGGILCEIVKLKPKMVTMVEIDQMVIDGFAGYKILC
;
A
#
# COMPACT_ATOMS: atom_id res chain seq x y z
N MET A 1 0.45 14.94 30.41
CA MET A 1 1.24 13.91 29.72
C MET A 1 2.11 13.26 30.77
N ALA A 2 2.12 11.92 30.85
CA ALA A 2 3.04 11.21 31.73
C ALA A 2 4.29 10.83 30.92
N GLU A 3 5.45 10.93 31.54
CA GLU A 3 6.75 10.58 30.95
C GLU A 3 7.37 9.45 31.77
N SER A 4 7.92 8.45 31.09
CA SER A 4 8.73 7.39 31.67
C SER A 4 10.01 7.26 30.87
N VAL A 5 11.16 7.31 31.54
CA VAL A 5 12.47 7.19 30.90
C VAL A 5 13.14 5.91 31.35
N HIS A 6 13.49 5.06 30.39
CA HIS A 6 14.31 3.88 30.60
C HIS A 6 15.70 4.12 30.04
N THR A 7 16.72 3.68 30.79
CA THR A 7 18.14 3.85 30.42
C THR A 7 18.82 2.50 30.38
N TRP A 8 19.72 2.33 29.41
CA TRP A 8 20.63 1.19 29.35
C TRP A 8 22.06 1.70 29.39
N GLN A 9 22.92 0.99 30.13
CA GLN A 9 24.32 1.36 30.33
C GLN A 9 25.04 1.71 29.02
N ASP A 10 24.89 0.86 27.98
CA ASP A 10 25.58 1.02 26.69
C ASP A 10 24.63 1.16 25.49
N HIS A 11 23.33 1.28 25.73
CA HIS A 11 22.31 1.32 24.66
C HIS A 11 21.42 2.57 24.70
N GLY A 12 21.86 3.63 25.37
CA GLY A 12 21.17 4.92 25.36
C GLY A 12 19.83 4.91 26.09
N TYR A 13 18.85 5.64 25.54
CA TYR A 13 17.62 6.02 26.25
C TYR A 13 16.36 5.64 25.47
N LEU A 14 15.29 5.29 26.17
CA LEU A 14 13.93 5.23 25.66
C LEU A 14 13.04 6.06 26.57
N ALA A 15 12.50 7.17 26.04
CA ALA A 15 11.49 7.96 26.72
C ALA A 15 10.12 7.66 26.11
N THR A 16 9.16 7.28 26.95
CA THR A 16 7.78 7.02 26.56
C THR A 16 6.88 8.10 27.16
N TYR A 17 6.08 8.72 26.30
CA TYR A 17 5.13 9.77 26.63
C TYR A 17 3.71 9.26 26.43
N THR A 18 2.86 9.32 27.45
CA THR A 18 1.46 8.89 27.33
C THR A 18 0.49 10.03 27.61
N LYS A 19 -0.59 10.08 26.83
CA LYS A 19 -1.71 11.00 27.01
C LYS A 19 -2.94 10.25 27.51
N LYS A 20 -3.85 11.00 28.15
CA LYS A 20 -5.11 10.47 28.70
C LYS A 20 -6.08 9.98 27.61
N ASN A 21 -5.95 10.48 26.38
CA ASN A 21 -6.77 10.06 25.24
C ASN A 21 -6.27 8.76 24.58
N GLY A 22 -5.29 8.06 25.17
CA GLY A 22 -4.76 6.80 24.63
C GLY A 22 -3.62 6.96 23.63
N SER A 23 -3.37 8.19 23.13
CA SER A 23 -2.21 8.47 22.28
C SER A 23 -0.90 8.39 23.07
N PHE A 24 0.17 7.94 22.41
CA PHE A 24 1.51 7.89 23.02
C PHE A 24 2.61 8.18 22.01
N ALA A 25 3.80 8.48 22.52
CA ALA A 25 5.01 8.64 21.73
C ALA A 25 6.19 7.92 22.38
N ASN A 26 7.09 7.38 21.57
CA ASN A 26 8.35 6.82 21.99
C ASN A 26 9.49 7.60 21.34
N LEU A 27 10.40 8.12 22.15
CA LEU A 27 11.64 8.75 21.71
C LEU A 27 12.80 7.82 22.07
N ARG A 28 13.41 7.22 21.06
CA ARG A 28 14.56 6.32 21.19
C ARG A 28 15.83 7.06 20.79
N ILE A 29 16.75 7.21 21.74
CA ILE A 29 18.03 7.90 21.53
C ILE A 29 19.15 6.88 21.64
N TYR A 30 19.86 6.65 20.53
CA TYR A 30 21.02 5.77 20.48
C TYR A 30 22.32 6.54 20.73
N PRO A 31 23.32 5.91 21.37
CA PRO A 31 24.59 6.57 21.70
C PRO A 31 25.44 6.93 20.46
N HIS A 32 25.14 6.36 19.30
CA HIS A 32 25.85 6.59 18.03
C HIS A 32 25.19 7.65 17.13
N GLY A 33 24.38 8.55 17.71
CA GLY A 33 23.83 9.71 17.00
C GLY A 33 22.50 9.48 16.27
N LEU A 34 21.92 8.27 16.35
CA LEU A 34 20.59 8.00 15.80
C LEU A 34 19.50 8.34 16.83
N VAL A 35 18.51 9.13 16.42
CA VAL A 35 17.31 9.44 17.20
C VAL A 35 16.09 9.01 16.39
N LEU A 36 15.24 8.18 16.99
CA LEU A 36 13.96 7.74 16.41
C LEU A 36 12.81 8.27 17.25
N LEU A 37 11.77 8.77 16.59
CA LEU A 37 10.56 9.24 17.23
C LEU A 37 9.36 8.57 16.57
N ASP A 38 8.61 7.79 17.34
CA ASP A 38 7.37 7.15 16.94
C ASP A 38 6.22 7.81 17.70
N LEU A 39 5.16 8.20 17.00
CA LEU A 39 3.92 8.66 17.62
C LEU A 39 2.75 7.82 17.12
N GLN A 40 1.89 7.41 18.04
CA GLN A 40 0.64 6.74 17.72
C GLN A 40 -0.51 7.51 18.36
N SER A 41 -1.46 7.96 17.53
CA SER A 41 -2.71 8.53 18.00
C SER A 41 -3.79 7.46 18.14
N TYR A 42 -4.67 7.63 19.12
CA TYR A 42 -5.88 6.80 19.24
C TYR A 42 -6.96 7.27 18.25
N ASP A 43 -7.14 8.59 18.15
CA ASP A 43 -8.10 9.20 17.24
C ASP A 43 -7.44 9.45 15.88
N GLY A 44 -8.08 8.94 14.83
CA GLY A 44 -7.77 9.25 13.42
C GLY A 44 -8.51 10.47 12.89
N ASP A 45 -9.10 11.27 13.79
CA ASP A 45 -9.78 12.50 13.42
C ASP A 45 -8.79 13.60 13.01
N VAL A 46 -9.32 14.65 12.37
CA VAL A 46 -8.51 15.75 11.84
C VAL A 46 -7.71 16.42 12.97
N GLN A 47 -8.31 16.53 14.15
CA GLN A 47 -7.71 17.18 15.30
C GLN A 47 -6.51 16.40 15.87
N GLY A 48 -6.62 15.07 15.99
CA GLY A 48 -5.52 14.21 16.40
C GLY A 48 -4.35 14.26 15.42
N LYS A 49 -4.65 14.26 14.12
CA LYS A 49 -3.63 14.35 13.07
C LYS A 49 -2.86 15.69 13.11
N GLU A 50 -3.57 16.80 13.19
CA GLU A 50 -2.96 18.13 13.31
C GLU A 50 -2.08 18.27 14.56
N GLU A 51 -2.50 17.65 15.66
CA GLU A 51 -1.71 17.65 16.89
C GLU A 51 -0.39 16.87 16.73
N ILE A 52 -0.43 15.69 16.12
CA ILE A 52 0.77 14.89 15.84
C ILE A 52 1.71 15.64 14.90
N ASP A 53 1.18 16.25 13.83
CA ASP A 53 1.98 17.03 12.89
C ASP A 53 2.63 18.24 13.57
N SER A 54 1.92 18.92 14.47
CA SER A 54 2.46 20.02 15.27
C SER A 54 3.61 19.57 16.17
N ILE A 55 3.50 18.39 16.81
CA ILE A 55 4.57 17.84 17.66
C ILE A 55 5.79 17.51 16.81
N LEU A 56 5.62 16.82 15.68
CA LEU A 56 6.71 16.47 14.77
C LEU A 56 7.47 17.71 14.27
N ASN A 57 6.75 18.76 13.87
CA ASN A 57 7.37 20.01 13.41
C ASN A 57 8.21 20.67 14.51
N LYS A 58 7.71 20.72 15.75
CA LYS A 58 8.44 21.26 16.91
C LYS A 58 9.69 20.44 17.23
N VAL A 59 9.63 19.12 17.11
CA VAL A 59 10.79 18.25 17.32
C VAL A 59 11.85 18.50 16.25
N GLU A 60 11.46 18.60 14.98
CA GLU A 60 12.39 18.91 13.90
C GLU A 60 13.08 20.27 14.10
N GLU A 61 12.33 21.32 14.45
CA GLU A 61 12.87 22.64 14.79
C GLU A 61 13.85 22.56 15.97
N ARG A 62 13.46 21.88 17.05
CA ARG A 62 14.32 21.74 18.23
C ARG A 62 15.59 20.93 17.94
N MET A 63 15.52 19.90 17.11
CA MET A 63 16.69 19.12 16.70
C MET A 63 17.67 19.95 15.88
N LYS A 64 17.19 20.87 15.03
CA LYS A 64 18.05 21.81 14.29
C LYS A 64 18.79 22.76 15.21
N GLU A 65 18.14 23.28 16.25
CA GLU A 65 18.78 24.12 17.26
C GLU A 65 19.87 23.37 18.04
N LEU A 66 19.62 22.10 18.36
CA LEU A 66 20.55 21.27 19.13
C LEU A 66 21.74 20.79 18.31
N SER A 67 21.61 20.66 16.99
CA SER A 67 22.65 20.08 16.13
C SER A 67 23.79 21.04 15.76
N GLN A 68 23.75 22.31 16.20
CA GLN A 68 24.82 23.31 16.03
C GLN A 68 25.50 23.27 14.63
N ASP A 69 24.70 23.30 13.56
CA ASP A 69 25.13 23.26 12.15
C ASP A 69 25.84 21.98 11.64
N SER A 70 25.83 20.88 12.41
CA SER A 70 26.21 19.57 11.86
C SER A 70 25.16 19.10 10.84
N THR A 71 25.62 18.58 9.69
CA THR A 71 24.75 18.02 8.64
C THR A 71 24.13 16.70 9.09
N GLY A 72 23.07 16.79 9.88
CA GLY A 72 22.21 15.66 10.23
C GLY A 72 21.24 15.32 9.10
N TRP A 73 21.00 14.03 8.87
CA TRP A 73 19.97 13.57 7.95
C TRP A 73 18.65 13.37 8.69
N VAL A 74 17.57 13.97 8.19
CA VAL A 74 16.21 13.81 8.72
C VAL A 74 15.37 13.03 7.71
N LYS A 75 14.67 12.00 8.18
CA LYS A 75 13.72 11.23 7.37
C LYS A 75 12.38 11.17 8.09
N ARG A 76 11.36 11.75 7.47
CA ARG A 76 9.95 11.63 7.86
C ARG A 76 9.20 10.89 6.76
N LEU A 77 8.74 9.68 7.06
CA LEU A 77 7.92 8.88 6.15
C LEU A 77 6.44 9.30 6.27
N PRO A 78 5.60 9.00 5.26
CA PRO A 78 4.16 9.11 5.41
C PRO A 78 3.68 8.32 6.65
N PRO A 79 2.71 8.84 7.42
CA PRO A 79 2.14 8.10 8.54
C PRO A 79 1.47 6.80 8.08
N ILE A 80 1.78 5.68 8.75
CA ILE A 80 1.17 4.38 8.46
C ILE A 80 -0.11 4.22 9.26
N VAL A 81 -1.24 4.06 8.58
CA VAL A 81 -2.54 3.77 9.20
C VAL A 81 -2.59 2.29 9.59
N ARG A 82 -2.82 2.00 10.87
CA ARG A 82 -2.86 0.62 11.38
C ARG A 82 -4.28 0.26 11.78
N GLY A 83 -4.80 -0.85 11.26
CA GLY A 83 -6.17 -1.30 11.53
C GLY A 83 -7.23 -0.36 10.97
N GLY A 84 -6.92 0.35 9.88
CA GLY A 84 -7.89 1.16 9.15
C GLY A 84 -9.01 0.30 8.56
N ALA A 85 -10.18 0.89 8.35
CA ALA A 85 -11.30 0.22 7.70
C ALA A 85 -11.00 -0.15 6.23
N ILE A 86 -10.09 0.61 5.60
CA ILE A 86 -9.58 0.38 4.25
C ILE A 86 -8.11 0.05 4.39
N ASP A 87 -7.71 -1.14 3.97
CA ASP A 87 -6.30 -1.55 3.96
C ASP A 87 -5.63 -1.07 2.67
N ARG A 88 -4.61 -0.23 2.85
CA ARG A 88 -3.85 0.40 1.76
C ARG A 88 -2.49 -0.26 1.53
N TYR A 89 -2.08 -1.20 2.38
CA TYR A 89 -0.71 -1.69 2.41
C TYR A 89 -0.63 -3.11 1.85
N TRP A 90 -0.36 -3.22 0.55
CA TRP A 90 -0.18 -4.50 -0.14
C TRP A 90 1.29 -4.66 -0.52
N LEU A 91 1.91 -5.75 -0.07
CA LEU A 91 3.32 -5.99 -0.33
C LEU A 91 3.55 -6.37 -1.79
N THR A 92 4.70 -6.02 -2.33
CA THR A 92 5.14 -6.58 -3.61
C THR A 92 5.52 -8.05 -3.45
N ALA A 93 5.55 -8.78 -4.57
CA ALA A 93 6.02 -10.18 -4.60
C ALA A 93 7.43 -10.38 -4.02
N ASP A 94 8.30 -9.36 -4.09
CA ASP A 94 9.65 -9.36 -3.49
C ASP A 94 9.70 -8.81 -2.05
N GLY A 95 8.54 -8.62 -1.40
CA GLY A 95 8.43 -8.29 0.02
C GLY A 95 8.64 -6.82 0.37
N ARG A 96 8.51 -5.89 -0.59
CA ARG A 96 8.61 -4.45 -0.33
C ARG A 96 7.26 -3.90 0.13
N LEU A 97 7.30 -3.02 1.14
CA LEU A 97 6.11 -2.29 1.61
C LEU A 97 5.73 -1.21 0.62
N VAL A 98 4.49 -1.24 0.15
CA VAL A 98 3.90 -0.25 -0.75
C VAL A 98 2.55 0.18 -0.19
N GLU A 99 2.28 1.48 -0.23
CA GLU A 99 0.98 2.06 0.05
C GLU A 99 0.29 2.37 -1.28
N TYR A 100 -0.91 1.83 -1.46
CA TYR A 100 -1.74 2.08 -2.63
C TYR A 100 -2.74 3.20 -2.33
N ASP A 101 -3.00 4.03 -3.34
CA ASP A 101 -4.11 4.97 -3.27
C ASP A 101 -5.43 4.25 -3.62
N ILE A 102 -5.99 3.56 -2.63
CA ILE A 102 -7.21 2.74 -2.77
C ILE A 102 -8.47 3.60 -3.00
N ASP A 103 -8.42 4.90 -2.69
CA ASP A 103 -9.56 5.79 -2.78
C ASP A 103 -9.54 6.66 -4.07
N GLU A 104 -8.41 6.70 -4.78
CA GLU A 104 -8.22 7.48 -6.01
C GLU A 104 -8.31 6.62 -7.29
N VAL A 105 -8.80 7.23 -8.37
CA VAL A 105 -9.13 6.56 -9.65
C VAL A 105 -7.87 6.14 -10.44
N GLN A 106 -6.66 6.24 -9.87
CA GLN A 106 -5.42 6.07 -10.64
C GLN A 106 -5.33 4.70 -11.32
N PHE A 107 -5.63 3.64 -10.58
CA PHE A 107 -5.62 2.27 -11.09
C PHE A 107 -7.02 1.70 -11.35
N GLY A 108 -8.05 2.42 -10.90
CA GLY A 108 -9.43 1.93 -10.86
C GLY A 108 -9.60 0.84 -9.81
N ASN A 109 -10.60 -0.03 -10.01
CA ASN A 109 -10.77 -1.19 -9.15
C ASN A 109 -9.57 -2.15 -9.29
N ILE A 110 -9.05 -2.63 -8.15
CA ILE A 110 -7.92 -3.57 -8.07
C ILE A 110 -8.43 -4.90 -7.52
N LEU A 111 -8.18 -5.99 -8.23
CA LEU A 111 -8.41 -7.35 -7.77
C LEU A 111 -7.22 -7.84 -6.96
N ILE A 112 -7.53 -8.25 -5.73
CA ILE A 112 -6.57 -8.82 -4.81
C ILE A 112 -7.09 -10.19 -4.38
N LEU A 113 -6.38 -11.26 -4.75
CA LEU A 113 -6.74 -12.62 -4.37
C LEU A 113 -5.76 -13.15 -3.33
N SER A 114 -6.28 -13.56 -2.16
CA SER A 114 -5.46 -14.08 -1.05
C SER A 114 -4.30 -13.15 -0.63
N GLY A 115 -4.47 -11.84 -0.83
CA GLY A 115 -3.47 -10.81 -0.49
C GLY A 115 -2.41 -10.54 -1.55
N ASP A 116 -2.53 -11.13 -2.74
CA ASP A 116 -1.69 -10.83 -3.90
C ASP A 116 -2.45 -9.94 -4.89
N VAL A 117 -1.78 -8.96 -5.49
CA VAL A 117 -2.38 -8.04 -6.47
C VAL A 117 -2.37 -8.71 -7.84
N ASN A 118 -3.55 -9.03 -8.36
CA ASN A 118 -3.68 -9.78 -9.62
C ASN A 118 -3.80 -8.87 -10.84
N LEU A 119 -4.74 -7.92 -10.79
CA LEU A 119 -5.06 -7.05 -11.92
C LEU A 119 -5.82 -5.81 -11.44
N ALA A 120 -5.59 -4.67 -12.09
CA ALA A 120 -6.39 -3.46 -11.96
C ALA A 120 -7.09 -3.09 -13.29
N GLU A 121 -8.13 -2.27 -13.25
CA GLU A 121 -8.80 -1.75 -14.47
C GLU A 121 -7.83 -1.04 -15.42
N SER A 122 -6.78 -0.43 -14.87
CA SER A 122 -5.71 0.24 -15.63
C SER A 122 -4.73 -0.72 -16.34
N ASP A 123 -4.73 -2.02 -16.04
CA ASP A 123 -3.69 -2.97 -16.45
C ASP A 123 -3.91 -3.58 -17.86
N LEU A 124 -4.34 -2.77 -18.83
CA LEU A 124 -4.44 -3.23 -20.23
C LEU A 124 -3.09 -3.74 -20.78
N ALA A 125 -1.99 -3.22 -20.26
CA ALA A 125 -0.64 -3.68 -20.61
C ALA A 125 -0.43 -5.16 -20.26
N TYR A 126 -0.99 -5.66 -19.14
CA TYR A 126 -0.91 -7.07 -18.76
C TYR A 126 -1.64 -7.94 -19.79
N THR A 127 -2.90 -7.61 -20.08
CA THR A 127 -3.73 -8.32 -21.07
C THR A 127 -3.08 -8.31 -22.45
N ARG A 128 -2.52 -7.17 -22.86
CA ARG A 128 -1.81 -7.09 -24.15
C ARG A 128 -0.55 -7.95 -24.17
N ALA A 129 0.25 -7.94 -23.11
CA ALA A 129 1.50 -8.69 -23.05
C ALA A 129 1.25 -10.20 -23.06
N ILE A 130 0.28 -10.69 -22.26
CA ILE A 130 -0.06 -12.12 -22.20
C ILE A 130 -0.68 -12.64 -23.51
N MET A 131 -1.30 -11.75 -24.30
CA MET A 131 -1.79 -12.03 -25.66
C MET A 131 -0.71 -11.89 -26.75
N GLY A 132 0.58 -11.88 -26.40
CA GLY A 132 1.66 -11.82 -27.39
C GLY A 132 1.92 -10.42 -27.95
N SER A 133 1.57 -9.37 -27.20
CA SER A 133 1.91 -7.96 -27.51
C SER A 133 1.41 -7.40 -28.86
N GLY A 134 0.52 -8.13 -29.54
CA GLY A 134 -0.02 -7.78 -30.86
C GLY A 134 0.70 -8.46 -32.03
N GLU A 135 1.60 -9.40 -31.78
CA GLU A 135 2.30 -10.17 -32.83
C GLU A 135 1.47 -11.35 -33.34
N GLU A 136 0.52 -11.83 -32.54
CA GLU A 136 -0.30 -13.00 -32.85
C GLU A 136 -1.57 -12.65 -33.64
N ASP A 137 -1.87 -13.45 -34.67
CA ASP A 137 -3.18 -13.42 -35.34
C ASP A 137 -4.11 -14.48 -34.75
N TYR A 138 -5.14 -14.01 -34.05
CA TYR A 138 -6.15 -14.84 -33.41
C TYR A 138 -7.35 -15.18 -34.32
N THR A 139 -7.40 -14.64 -35.54
CA THR A 139 -8.51 -14.86 -36.48
C THR A 139 -8.67 -16.35 -36.79
N GLY A 140 -9.86 -16.90 -36.55
CA GLY A 140 -10.18 -18.30 -36.83
C GLY A 140 -9.41 -19.34 -35.99
N LYS A 141 -8.73 -18.93 -34.92
CA LYS A 141 -7.98 -19.82 -34.02
C LYS A 141 -8.88 -20.42 -32.93
N ASP A 142 -8.51 -21.60 -32.45
CA ASP A 142 -9.06 -22.20 -31.23
C ASP A 142 -8.12 -21.84 -30.07
N VAL A 143 -8.63 -21.20 -29.01
CA VAL A 143 -7.86 -20.66 -27.88
C VAL A 143 -8.35 -21.24 -26.56
N LEU A 144 -7.41 -21.61 -25.68
CA LEU A 144 -7.68 -22.02 -24.30
C LEU A 144 -7.07 -21.00 -23.33
N ILE A 145 -7.88 -20.49 -22.40
CA ILE A 145 -7.48 -19.61 -21.31
C ILE A 145 -7.65 -20.40 -20.00
N LEU A 146 -6.59 -20.45 -19.19
CA LEU A 146 -6.61 -21.10 -17.88
C LEU A 146 -6.66 -20.01 -16.80
N GLY A 147 -7.69 -20.02 -15.96
CA GLY A 147 -8.03 -18.90 -15.09
C GLY A 147 -8.62 -17.73 -15.89
N GLY A 148 -8.20 -16.50 -15.55
CA GLY A 148 -8.66 -15.30 -16.24
C GLY A 148 -10.10 -14.91 -15.86
N GLY A 149 -10.52 -15.19 -14.63
CA GLY A 149 -11.84 -14.86 -14.11
C GLY A 149 -12.21 -13.37 -14.14
N ASP A 150 -11.22 -12.47 -14.36
CA ASP A 150 -11.44 -11.05 -14.64
C ASP A 150 -12.08 -10.80 -16.02
N GLY A 151 -11.95 -11.76 -16.94
CA GLY A 151 -12.53 -11.72 -18.28
C GLY A 151 -11.76 -10.89 -19.31
N GLY A 152 -10.69 -10.16 -18.93
CA GLY A 152 -9.99 -9.24 -19.82
C GLY A 152 -9.46 -9.89 -21.10
N ILE A 153 -8.76 -11.02 -20.97
CA ILE A 153 -8.21 -11.77 -22.12
C ILE A 153 -9.34 -12.28 -23.02
N LEU A 154 -10.41 -12.84 -22.43
CA LEU A 154 -11.56 -13.35 -23.17
C LEU A 154 -12.23 -12.22 -23.97
N CYS A 155 -12.50 -11.08 -23.32
CA CYS A 155 -13.12 -9.91 -23.91
C CYS A 155 -12.30 -9.37 -25.10
N GLU A 156 -10.97 -9.30 -24.99
CA GLU A 156 -10.10 -8.86 -26.08
C GLU A 156 -10.00 -9.87 -27.23
N ILE A 157 -9.82 -11.16 -26.94
CA ILE A 157 -9.68 -12.19 -27.98
C ILE A 157 -10.97 -12.33 -28.79
N VAL A 158 -12.16 -12.27 -28.17
CA VAL A 158 -13.44 -12.39 -28.89
C VAL A 158 -13.60 -11.32 -29.98
N LYS A 159 -13.06 -10.11 -29.77
CA LYS A 159 -13.08 -9.02 -30.77
C LYS A 159 -12.26 -9.36 -32.01
N LEU A 160 -11.26 -10.25 -31.89
CA LEU A 160 -10.36 -10.68 -32.95
C LEU A 160 -10.90 -11.86 -33.79
N LYS A 161 -12.18 -12.21 -33.62
CA LYS A 161 -12.88 -13.25 -34.41
C LYS A 161 -12.17 -14.62 -34.41
N PRO A 162 -11.91 -15.20 -33.23
CA PRO A 162 -11.43 -16.57 -33.11
C PRO A 162 -12.49 -17.55 -33.60
N LYS A 163 -12.09 -18.80 -33.82
CA LYS A 163 -13.03 -19.90 -34.08
C LYS A 163 -13.71 -20.38 -32.78
N MET A 164 -12.94 -20.50 -31.70
CA MET A 164 -13.42 -20.88 -30.37
C MET A 164 -12.51 -20.29 -29.30
N VAL A 165 -13.08 -19.82 -28.20
CA VAL A 165 -12.33 -19.51 -26.98
C VAL A 165 -12.95 -20.32 -25.85
N THR A 166 -12.14 -21.13 -25.18
CA THR A 166 -12.53 -21.86 -23.97
C THR A 166 -11.79 -21.23 -22.80
N MET A 167 -12.51 -20.68 -21.84
CA MET A 167 -11.95 -20.17 -20.58
C MET A 167 -12.34 -21.14 -19.46
N VAL A 168 -11.36 -21.55 -18.65
CA VAL A 168 -11.57 -22.47 -17.53
C VAL A 168 -11.14 -21.78 -16.25
N GLU A 169 -12.11 -21.25 -15.52
CA GLU A 169 -11.95 -20.61 -14.21
C GLU A 169 -12.57 -21.50 -13.13
N ILE A 170 -11.89 -21.64 -11.99
CA ILE A 170 -12.29 -22.52 -10.90
C ILE A 170 -13.27 -21.82 -9.94
N ASP A 171 -13.15 -20.51 -9.80
CA ASP A 171 -13.89 -19.74 -8.80
C ASP A 171 -14.99 -18.87 -9.44
N GLN A 172 -16.24 -19.31 -9.28
CA GLN A 172 -17.41 -18.57 -9.77
C GLN A 172 -17.56 -17.19 -9.10
N MET A 173 -17.10 -17.02 -7.86
CA MET A 173 -17.20 -15.73 -7.17
C MET A 173 -16.28 -14.67 -7.80
N VAL A 174 -15.13 -15.08 -8.35
CA VAL A 174 -14.25 -14.17 -9.08
C VAL A 174 -14.96 -13.67 -10.34
N ILE A 175 -15.58 -14.57 -11.10
CA ILE A 175 -16.34 -14.22 -12.31
C ILE A 175 -17.50 -13.26 -11.98
N ASP A 176 -18.31 -13.62 -10.97
CA ASP A 176 -19.49 -12.85 -10.60
C ASP A 176 -19.13 -11.46 -10.07
N GLY A 177 -18.03 -11.35 -9.32
CA GLY A 177 -17.49 -10.08 -8.85
C GLY A 177 -17.23 -9.14 -10.02
N PHE A 178 -16.48 -9.59 -11.03
CA PHE A 178 -16.14 -8.76 -12.19
C PHE A 178 -17.34 -8.43 -13.08
N ALA A 179 -18.25 -9.39 -13.26
CA ALA A 179 -19.51 -9.16 -13.98
C ALA A 179 -20.36 -8.07 -13.31
N GLY A 180 -20.34 -7.99 -11.97
CA GLY A 180 -21.02 -6.97 -11.18
C GLY A 180 -20.42 -5.57 -11.31
N TYR A 181 -19.11 -5.47 -11.50
CA TYR A 181 -18.39 -4.19 -11.62
C TYR A 181 -18.21 -3.69 -13.07
N LYS A 182 -18.68 -4.43 -14.09
CA LYS A 182 -18.50 -4.10 -15.54
C LYS A 182 -17.06 -3.83 -15.91
N ILE A 183 -16.17 -4.57 -15.28
CA ILE A 183 -14.74 -4.46 -15.54
C ILE A 183 -14.48 -5.28 -16.80
N LEU A 184 -14.14 -4.60 -17.88
CA LEU A 184 -13.59 -5.13 -19.15
C LEU A 184 -14.55 -5.72 -20.21
N CYS A 185 -15.84 -5.89 -19.89
CA CYS A 185 -16.95 -6.08 -20.84
C CYS A 185 -18.21 -5.34 -20.32
#